data_AF-A0A1H1NBW0-F1
#
_entry.id   AF-A0A1H1NBW0-F1
#
_cell.length_a   1.000
_cell.length_b   1.000
_cell.length_c   1.000
_cell.angle_alpha   90.00
_cell.angle_beta   90.00
_cell.angle_gamma   90.00
#
_symmetry.space_group_name_H-M   'P 1'
#
loop_
_entity.id
_entity.type
_entity.pdbx_description
1 polymer ?
#
loop_
_entity_poly.entity_id
_entity_poly.type
_entity_poly.pdbx_seq_one_letter_code
_entity_poly.pdbx_strand_id
1 'polypeptide(L)'
;MDNPLKETLIGIFKASISLFPYGGALNEGLFEIRGRIAQKRINDFVDSFLLYLKSLELEYDENAISSEEFNDIYSAIIRRVIDTNNKDKLNVFRDILVNSLTVNYQSDFKETFLDLINRLDFIEIEILKMYENTGRSGSMDISEGMDGCLNMLTIATYKDRIIKRIKDNYTNITTIEAHGKYEFYICDLISKSLLIDQKSIGNTIQDLGREGLTSLYITDFGKEFLRFIKIE
;
A
#
# COMPACT_ATOMS: atom_id res chain seq x y z
N MET A 1 18.78 1.16 27.52
CA MET A 1 18.21 0.05 28.31
C MET A 1 17.42 -0.81 27.34
N ASP A 2 17.77 -2.08 27.18
CA ASP A 2 16.97 -3.00 26.37
C ASP A 2 15.60 -3.17 27.05
N ASN A 3 14.55 -2.84 26.31
CA ASN A 3 13.18 -2.90 26.81
C ASN A 3 12.76 -4.39 26.86
N PRO A 4 12.41 -4.96 28.02
CA PRO A 4 12.00 -6.37 28.13
C PRO A 4 10.84 -6.73 27.19
N LEU A 5 9.93 -5.79 26.90
CA LEU A 5 8.84 -5.97 25.94
C LEU A 5 9.34 -6.18 24.51
N LYS A 6 10.47 -5.57 24.16
CA LYS A 6 11.12 -5.72 22.85
C LYS A 6 11.66 -7.14 22.68
N GLU A 7 12.20 -7.73 23.74
CA GLU A 7 12.61 -9.14 23.72
C GLU A 7 11.41 -10.09 23.69
N THR A 8 10.34 -9.77 24.42
CA THR A 8 9.07 -10.52 24.35
C THR A 8 8.45 -10.48 22.96
N LEU A 9 8.40 -9.31 22.32
CA LEU A 9 7.94 -9.13 20.94
C LEU A 9 8.74 -9.97 19.95
N ILE A 10 10.07 -9.91 20.05
CA ILE A 10 10.97 -10.73 19.24
C ILE A 10 10.69 -12.21 19.45
N GLY A 11 10.45 -12.63 20.70
CA GLY A 11 10.09 -14.00 21.05
C GLY A 11 8.76 -14.43 20.43
N ILE A 12 7.71 -13.62 20.56
CA ILE A 12 6.36 -13.88 20.00
C ILE A 12 6.43 -13.99 18.48
N PHE A 13 7.03 -13.01 17.80
CA PHE A 13 7.12 -13.04 16.34
C PHE A 13 8.00 -14.17 15.81
N LYS A 14 9.05 -14.57 16.53
CA LYS A 14 9.86 -15.72 16.12
C LYS A 14 9.16 -17.05 16.40
N ALA A 15 8.33 -17.12 17.44
CA ALA A 15 7.54 -18.30 17.77
C ALA A 15 6.37 -18.49 16.80
N SER A 16 5.67 -17.42 16.40
CA SER A 16 4.53 -17.50 15.47
C SER A 16 4.93 -18.04 14.10
N ILE A 17 6.16 -17.79 13.66
CA ILE A 17 6.73 -18.35 12.44
C ILE A 17 6.66 -19.89 12.41
N SER A 18 6.83 -20.54 13.57
CA SER A 18 6.79 -22.01 13.67
C SER A 18 5.39 -22.60 13.51
N LEU A 19 4.33 -21.77 13.62
CA LEU A 19 2.93 -22.18 13.52
C LEU A 19 2.40 -22.15 12.08
N PHE A 20 3.12 -21.53 11.15
CA PHE A 20 2.72 -21.55 9.74
C PHE A 20 3.06 -22.93 9.15
N PRO A 21 2.07 -23.68 8.58
CA PRO A 21 2.16 -25.10 8.27
C PRO A 21 3.04 -25.46 7.06
N TYR A 22 4.10 -24.70 6.79
CA TYR A 22 5.02 -24.93 5.66
C TYR A 22 6.23 -25.80 6.02
N GLY A 23 6.31 -26.30 7.26
CA GLY A 23 7.43 -27.13 7.75
C GLY A 23 7.08 -28.57 8.19
N GLY A 24 5.83 -29.02 8.06
CA GLY A 24 5.35 -30.18 8.83
C GLY A 24 5.10 -31.49 8.10
N ALA A 25 4.52 -31.50 6.89
CA ALA A 25 4.17 -32.75 6.23
C ALA A 25 3.93 -32.57 4.73
N LEU A 26 4.71 -33.31 3.93
CA LEU A 26 4.35 -34.06 2.71
C LEU A 26 5.52 -34.08 1.71
N ASN A 27 5.79 -35.30 1.24
CA ASN A 27 7.04 -35.80 0.69
C ASN A 27 7.11 -35.60 -0.83
N GLU A 28 7.40 -34.38 -1.31
CA GLU A 28 7.66 -34.09 -2.74
C GLU A 28 8.58 -32.86 -2.88
N GLY A 29 9.76 -33.03 -3.50
CA GLY A 29 10.85 -32.03 -3.49
C GLY A 29 10.52 -30.63 -4.03
N LEU A 30 9.44 -30.45 -4.80
CA LEU A 30 8.95 -29.14 -5.23
C LEU A 30 8.25 -28.36 -4.10
N PHE A 31 7.54 -29.05 -3.19
CA PHE A 31 6.88 -28.43 -2.04
C PHE A 31 7.89 -28.04 -0.96
N GLU A 32 8.99 -28.79 -0.81
CA GLU A 32 10.10 -28.40 0.08
C GLU A 32 10.81 -27.12 -0.36
N ILE A 33 10.98 -26.91 -1.68
CA ILE A 33 11.59 -25.68 -2.20
C ILE A 33 10.67 -24.48 -1.93
N ARG A 34 9.37 -24.62 -2.22
CA ARG A 34 8.39 -23.55 -1.95
C ARG A 34 8.26 -23.27 -0.46
N GLY A 35 8.24 -24.30 0.38
CA GLY A 35 8.22 -24.17 1.84
C GLY A 35 9.45 -23.43 2.35
N ARG A 36 10.66 -23.78 1.88
CA ARG A 36 11.89 -23.06 2.24
C ARG A 36 11.91 -21.62 1.79
N ILE A 37 11.40 -21.32 0.58
CA ILE A 37 11.30 -19.94 0.08
C ILE A 37 10.31 -19.15 0.93
N ALA A 38 9.13 -19.69 1.22
CA ALA A 38 8.12 -19.05 2.08
C ALA A 38 8.69 -18.77 3.48
N GLN A 39 9.31 -19.78 4.09
CA GLN A 39 9.97 -19.67 5.39
C GLN A 39 11.04 -18.58 5.40
N LYS A 40 11.90 -18.55 4.37
CA LYS A 40 12.93 -17.51 4.23
C LYS A 40 12.32 -16.12 4.07
N ARG A 41 11.27 -15.96 3.26
CA ARG A 41 10.57 -14.67 3.08
C ARG A 41 9.99 -14.15 4.39
N ILE A 42 9.35 -15.04 5.16
CA ILE A 42 8.80 -14.69 6.47
C ILE A 42 9.92 -14.29 7.43
N ASN A 43 10.99 -15.10 7.54
CA ASN A 43 12.12 -14.80 8.41
C ASN A 43 12.77 -13.46 8.06
N ASP A 44 13.08 -13.25 6.77
CA ASP A 44 13.70 -12.02 6.27
C ASP A 44 12.82 -10.80 6.59
N PHE A 45 11.49 -10.92 6.42
CA PHE A 45 10.53 -9.86 6.74
C PHE A 45 10.46 -9.59 8.24
N VAL A 46 10.31 -10.62 9.08
CA VAL A 46 10.22 -10.48 10.53
C VAL A 46 11.51 -9.88 11.09
N ASP A 47 12.68 -10.35 10.65
CA ASP A 47 13.96 -9.77 11.08
C ASP A 47 14.07 -8.29 10.67
N SER A 48 13.66 -7.94 9.44
CA SER A 48 13.61 -6.54 9.00
C SER A 48 12.64 -5.69 9.82
N PHE A 49 11.47 -6.21 10.13
CA PHE A 49 10.47 -5.54 10.96
C PHE A 49 10.96 -5.30 12.37
N LEU A 50 11.55 -6.32 13.00
CA LEU A 50 12.12 -6.21 14.33
C LEU A 50 13.24 -5.18 14.37
N LEU A 51 14.16 -5.17 13.39
CA LEU A 51 15.20 -4.16 13.27
C LEU A 51 14.62 -2.75 13.12
N TYR A 52 13.55 -2.59 12.34
CA TYR A 52 12.88 -1.31 12.16
C TYR A 52 12.22 -0.84 13.47
N LEU A 53 11.47 -1.69 14.16
CA LEU A 53 10.95 -1.41 15.50
C LEU A 53 12.07 -1.03 16.47
N LYS A 54 13.26 -1.66 16.38
CA LYS A 54 14.39 -1.29 17.24
C LYS A 54 14.89 0.13 16.97
N SER A 55 14.80 0.59 15.73
CA SER A 55 15.26 1.90 15.29
C SER A 55 14.29 3.03 15.61
N LEU A 56 13.01 2.68 15.83
CA LEU A 56 11.99 3.63 16.23
C LEU A 56 11.96 3.74 17.76
N GLU A 57 12.07 4.96 18.29
CA GLU A 57 11.86 5.27 19.71
C GLU A 57 10.36 5.38 20.03
N LEU A 58 9.59 4.34 19.70
CA LEU A 58 8.14 4.34 19.93
C LEU A 58 7.80 3.91 21.35
N GLU A 59 6.83 4.60 21.92
CA GLU A 59 6.03 4.07 23.03
C GLU A 59 5.02 3.09 22.44
N TYR A 60 5.12 1.82 22.81
CA TYR A 60 4.21 0.77 22.36
C TYR A 60 3.14 0.53 23.42
N ASP A 61 1.90 0.32 23.00
CA ASP A 61 0.89 -0.24 23.90
C ASP A 61 1.18 -1.72 24.13
N GLU A 62 1.57 -2.08 25.35
CA GLU A 62 1.85 -3.47 25.76
C GLU A 62 0.67 -4.41 25.45
N ASN A 63 -0.56 -3.90 25.48
CA ASN A 63 -1.76 -4.68 25.23
C ASN A 63 -2.06 -4.85 23.73
N ALA A 64 -1.55 -3.96 22.87
CA ALA A 64 -1.81 -4.02 21.43
C ALA A 64 -1.30 -5.33 20.81
N ILE A 65 -0.14 -5.82 21.25
CA ILE A 65 0.48 -7.05 20.74
C ILE A 65 -0.38 -8.28 20.99
N SER A 66 -1.03 -8.32 22.15
CA SER A 66 -1.88 -9.43 22.56
C SER A 66 -3.34 -9.23 22.15
N SER A 67 -3.65 -8.12 21.48
CA SER A 67 -4.99 -7.85 20.96
C SER A 67 -5.31 -8.78 19.79
N GLU A 68 -6.58 -9.18 19.68
CA GLU A 68 -7.09 -9.94 18.55
C GLU A 68 -6.87 -9.19 17.23
N GLU A 69 -7.14 -7.88 17.24
CA GLU A 69 -6.99 -6.98 16.08
C GLU A 69 -5.57 -6.95 15.52
N PHE A 70 -4.55 -6.86 16.38
CA PHE A 70 -3.16 -6.92 15.94
C PHE A 70 -2.82 -8.29 15.36
N ASN A 71 -3.23 -9.37 16.03
CA ASN A 71 -2.93 -10.74 15.59
C ASN A 71 -3.58 -11.08 14.24
N ASP A 72 -4.76 -10.53 13.97
CA ASP A 72 -5.45 -10.66 12.69
C ASP A 72 -4.69 -9.93 11.58
N ILE A 73 -4.34 -8.65 11.78
CA ILE A 73 -3.53 -7.88 10.82
C ILE A 73 -2.18 -8.53 10.58
N TYR A 74 -1.50 -8.98 11.64
CA TYR A 74 -0.24 -9.69 11.55
C TYR A 74 -0.36 -10.95 10.71
N SER A 75 -1.34 -11.81 11.01
CA SER A 75 -1.59 -13.04 10.26
C SER A 75 -1.91 -12.76 8.79
N ALA A 76 -2.72 -11.74 8.53
CA ALA A 76 -3.10 -11.29 7.20
C ALA A 76 -1.89 -10.78 6.39
N ILE A 77 -0.97 -10.06 7.03
CA ILE A 77 0.26 -9.57 6.41
C ILE A 77 1.25 -10.69 6.14
N ILE A 78 1.49 -11.60 7.10
CA ILE A 78 2.45 -12.70 6.93
C ILE A 78 2.05 -13.60 5.74
N ARG A 79 0.75 -13.86 5.57
CA ARG A 79 0.25 -14.59 4.38
C ARG A 79 0.63 -13.89 3.08
N ARG A 80 0.53 -12.57 3.03
CA ARG A 80 0.85 -11.76 1.84
C ARG A 80 2.35 -11.60 1.61
N VAL A 81 3.16 -11.59 2.67
CA VAL A 81 4.63 -11.58 2.59
C VAL A 81 5.16 -12.82 1.86
N ILE A 82 4.54 -13.99 2.07
CA ILE A 82 4.93 -15.22 1.36
C ILE A 82 4.86 -15.04 -0.15
N ASP A 83 3.85 -14.34 -0.66
CA ASP A 83 3.63 -14.15 -2.10
C ASP A 83 4.26 -12.88 -2.66
N THR A 84 4.82 -12.03 -1.80
CA THR A 84 5.38 -10.72 -2.19
C THR A 84 6.89 -10.73 -2.28
N ASN A 85 7.40 -10.31 -3.43
CA ASN A 85 8.82 -10.16 -3.75
C ASN A 85 9.21 -8.70 -4.04
N ASN A 86 8.25 -7.79 -4.12
CA ASN A 86 8.50 -6.35 -4.22
C ASN A 86 8.88 -5.79 -2.83
N LYS A 87 10.11 -5.28 -2.69
CA LYS A 87 10.63 -4.76 -1.42
C LYS A 87 9.86 -3.53 -0.91
N ASP A 88 9.38 -2.68 -1.80
CA ASP A 88 8.65 -1.48 -1.41
C ASP A 88 7.28 -1.83 -0.82
N LYS A 89 6.61 -2.86 -1.35
CA LYS A 89 5.40 -3.41 -0.73
C LYS A 89 5.66 -4.06 0.62
N LEU A 90 6.78 -4.77 0.77
CA LEU A 90 7.19 -5.31 2.07
C LEU A 90 7.43 -4.19 3.09
N ASN A 91 8.01 -3.06 2.66
CA ASN A 91 8.12 -1.89 3.53
C ASN A 91 6.74 -1.35 3.93
N VAL A 92 5.79 -1.26 3.00
CA VAL A 92 4.41 -0.86 3.33
C VAL A 92 3.76 -1.80 4.35
N PHE A 93 3.90 -3.11 4.20
CA PHE A 93 3.39 -4.06 5.21
C PHE A 93 4.04 -3.89 6.58
N ARG A 94 5.35 -3.65 6.60
CA ARG A 94 6.08 -3.36 7.84
C ARG A 94 5.53 -2.11 8.51
N ASP A 95 5.29 -1.07 7.74
CA ASP A 95 4.78 0.22 8.18
C ASP A 95 3.35 0.08 8.76
N ILE A 96 2.48 -0.71 8.14
CA ILE A 96 1.15 -1.05 8.67
C ILE A 96 1.23 -1.79 10.01
N LEU A 97 2.16 -2.74 10.16
CA LEU A 97 2.35 -3.43 11.42
C LEU A 97 2.80 -2.49 12.53
N VAL A 98 3.69 -1.53 12.24
CA VAL A 98 4.07 -0.49 13.19
C VAL A 98 2.84 0.30 13.62
N ASN A 99 2.03 0.77 12.67
CA ASN A 99 0.81 1.51 12.98
C ASN A 99 -0.15 0.71 13.84
N SER A 100 -0.33 -0.58 13.57
CA SER A 100 -1.22 -1.42 14.39
C SER A 100 -0.75 -1.60 15.84
N LEU A 101 0.50 -1.24 16.16
CA LEU A 101 1.04 -1.24 17.53
C LEU A 101 0.92 0.13 18.22
N THR A 102 0.72 1.21 17.48
CA THR A 102 0.77 2.59 17.98
C THR A 102 -0.57 3.32 17.86
N VAL A 103 -1.29 3.09 16.77
CA VAL A 103 -2.55 3.73 16.41
C VAL A 103 -3.60 2.65 16.20
N ASN A 104 -4.73 2.79 16.89
CA ASN A 104 -5.88 1.96 16.59
C ASN A 104 -6.62 2.50 15.36
N TYR A 105 -6.10 2.17 14.16
CA TYR A 105 -6.79 2.47 12.91
C TYR A 105 -8.05 1.62 12.79
N GLN A 106 -9.21 2.25 12.79
CA GLN A 106 -10.52 1.60 12.68
C GLN A 106 -11.07 1.77 11.26
N SER A 107 -11.26 0.67 10.54
CA SER A 107 -11.87 0.64 9.22
C SER A 107 -12.36 -0.78 8.90
N ASP A 108 -13.54 -0.88 8.32
CA ASP A 108 -14.09 -2.14 7.79
C ASP A 108 -13.36 -2.59 6.50
N PHE A 109 -12.52 -1.71 5.92
CA PHE A 109 -11.82 -1.96 4.66
C PHE A 109 -10.40 -2.51 4.81
N LYS A 110 -9.92 -2.81 6.03
CA LYS A 110 -8.54 -3.30 6.29
C LYS A 110 -8.11 -4.43 5.35
N GLU A 111 -8.89 -5.51 5.25
CA GLU A 111 -8.58 -6.63 4.35
C GLU A 111 -8.61 -6.20 2.88
N THR A 112 -9.56 -5.34 2.51
CA THR A 112 -9.64 -4.78 1.15
C THR A 112 -8.38 -3.97 0.82
N PHE A 113 -7.89 -3.17 1.75
CA PHE A 113 -6.65 -2.40 1.59
C PHE A 113 -5.42 -3.29 1.53
N LEU A 114 -5.34 -4.33 2.36
CA LEU A 114 -4.26 -5.31 2.28
C LEU A 114 -4.24 -6.03 0.92
N ASP A 115 -5.40 -6.35 0.36
CA ASP A 115 -5.51 -6.90 -1.00
C ASP A 115 -5.10 -5.90 -2.07
N LEU A 116 -5.46 -4.62 -1.92
CA LEU A 116 -5.06 -3.58 -2.85
C LEU A 116 -3.54 -3.40 -2.91
N ILE A 117 -2.83 -3.47 -1.78
CA ILE A 117 -1.35 -3.40 -1.76
C ILE A 117 -0.74 -4.50 -2.64
N ASN A 118 -1.28 -5.72 -2.58
CA ASN A 118 -0.81 -6.83 -3.42
C ASN A 118 -1.16 -6.65 -4.89
N ARG A 119 -2.34 -6.13 -5.19
CA ARG A 119 -2.85 -6.02 -6.57
C ARG A 119 -2.29 -4.84 -7.34
N LEU A 120 -1.99 -3.72 -6.67
CA LEU A 120 -1.43 -2.52 -7.30
C LEU A 120 0.05 -2.71 -7.61
N ASP A 121 0.52 -2.29 -8.78
CA ASP A 121 1.94 -2.02 -9.01
C ASP A 121 2.41 -0.94 -8.02
N PHE A 122 3.68 -0.98 -7.63
CA PHE A 122 4.18 0.02 -6.69
C PHE A 122 4.16 1.43 -7.29
N ILE A 123 4.33 1.56 -8.61
CA ILE A 123 4.17 2.83 -9.32
C ILE A 123 2.75 3.39 -9.15
N GLU A 124 1.72 2.56 -9.08
CA GLU A 124 0.34 3.02 -8.86
C GLU A 124 0.15 3.63 -7.47
N ILE A 125 0.80 3.05 -6.45
CA ILE A 125 0.83 3.63 -5.10
C ILE A 125 1.58 4.98 -5.10
N GLU A 126 2.70 5.07 -5.84
CA GLU A 126 3.42 6.35 -6.00
C GLU A 126 2.58 7.41 -6.71
N ILE A 127 1.87 7.03 -7.78
CA ILE A 127 0.92 7.90 -8.48
C ILE A 127 -0.14 8.38 -7.50
N LEU A 128 -0.77 7.48 -6.75
CA LEU A 128 -1.84 7.83 -5.81
C LEU A 128 -1.37 8.85 -4.76
N LYS A 129 -0.14 8.69 -4.24
CA LYS A 129 0.49 9.66 -3.31
C LYS A 129 0.67 11.05 -3.93
N MET A 130 0.90 11.15 -5.25
CA MET A 130 0.97 12.46 -5.92
C MET A 130 -0.38 13.19 -5.86
N TYR A 131 -1.49 12.46 -5.84
CA TYR A 131 -2.85 13.03 -5.79
C TYR A 131 -3.40 13.19 -4.37
N GLU A 132 -2.63 12.90 -3.32
CA GLU A 132 -3.12 12.88 -1.93
C GLU A 132 -3.87 14.16 -1.52
N ASN A 133 -3.34 15.32 -1.89
CA ASN A 133 -3.91 16.63 -1.51
C ASN A 133 -5.01 17.12 -2.46
N THR A 134 -5.43 16.28 -3.40
CA THR A 134 -6.53 16.59 -4.32
C THR A 134 -7.85 16.06 -3.74
N GLY A 135 -8.96 16.34 -4.41
CA GLY A 135 -10.22 15.69 -4.09
C GLY A 135 -11.44 16.51 -4.48
N ARG A 136 -12.61 15.97 -4.17
CA ARG A 136 -13.89 16.64 -4.41
C ARG A 136 -14.12 17.73 -3.37
N SER A 137 -14.81 18.81 -3.75
CA SER A 137 -15.32 19.78 -2.78
C SER A 137 -16.24 19.10 -1.76
N GLY A 138 -16.03 19.35 -0.47
CA GLY A 138 -16.75 18.67 0.62
C GLY A 138 -16.25 17.24 0.93
N SER A 139 -15.13 16.81 0.34
CA SER A 139 -14.47 15.53 0.69
C SER A 139 -13.73 15.62 2.03
N MET A 140 -13.20 14.48 2.50
CA MET A 140 -12.61 14.29 3.85
C MET A 140 -11.67 15.41 4.31
N ASP A 141 -10.96 16.07 3.39
CA ASP A 141 -9.95 17.12 3.68
C ASP A 141 -10.16 18.42 2.89
N ILE A 142 -11.29 18.59 2.18
CA ILE A 142 -11.53 19.77 1.34
C ILE A 142 -12.84 20.43 1.75
N SER A 143 -12.75 21.67 2.22
CA SER A 143 -13.92 22.46 2.61
C SER A 143 -14.91 22.64 1.46
N GLU A 144 -16.20 22.71 1.79
CA GLU A 144 -17.25 23.02 0.81
C GLU A 144 -16.96 24.35 0.09
N GLY A 145 -17.06 24.33 -1.24
CA GLY A 145 -16.78 25.49 -2.09
C GLY A 145 -15.33 25.62 -2.56
N MET A 146 -14.38 24.82 -2.05
CA MET A 146 -13.04 24.71 -2.63
C MET A 146 -12.98 23.61 -3.69
N ASP A 147 -12.45 23.93 -4.87
CA ASP A 147 -12.14 22.94 -5.90
C ASP A 147 -10.76 22.33 -5.60
N GLY A 148 -10.74 21.05 -5.21
CA GLY A 148 -9.51 20.29 -5.00
C GLY A 148 -8.95 19.68 -6.29
N CYS A 149 -9.50 20.03 -7.45
CA CYS A 149 -8.93 19.64 -8.73
C CYS A 149 -7.61 20.38 -8.97
N LEU A 150 -6.64 19.65 -9.54
CA LEU A 150 -5.40 20.24 -9.98
C LEU A 150 -5.64 21.15 -11.19
N ASN A 151 -4.90 22.25 -11.28
CA ASN A 151 -4.88 23.03 -12.51
C ASN A 151 -4.19 22.26 -13.64
N MET A 152 -4.49 22.63 -14.89
CA MET A 152 -3.99 21.95 -16.09
C MET A 152 -2.46 21.85 -16.16
N LEU A 153 -1.74 22.87 -15.66
CA LEU A 153 -0.27 22.90 -15.63
C LEU A 153 0.29 21.86 -14.64
N THR A 154 -0.33 21.73 -13.46
CA THR A 154 0.06 20.73 -12.47
C THR A 154 -0.21 19.31 -12.98
N ILE A 155 -1.31 19.10 -13.71
CA ILE A 155 -1.64 17.79 -14.30
C ILE A 155 -0.63 17.40 -15.38
N ALA A 156 -0.30 18.31 -16.30
CA ALA A 156 0.75 18.07 -17.29
C ALA A 156 2.08 17.72 -16.62
N THR A 157 2.44 18.46 -15.56
CA THR A 157 3.64 18.19 -14.77
C THR A 157 3.60 16.81 -14.11
N TYR A 158 2.44 16.38 -13.58
CA TYR A 158 2.29 15.06 -12.96
C TYR A 158 2.42 13.95 -14.00
N LYS A 159 1.73 14.07 -15.14
CA LYS A 159 1.83 13.13 -16.25
C LYS A 159 3.28 12.93 -16.69
N ASP A 160 4.02 14.01 -16.91
CA ASP A 160 5.43 13.95 -17.32
C ASP A 160 6.31 13.29 -16.26
N ARG A 161 6.10 13.63 -14.98
CA ARG A 161 6.80 13.01 -13.85
C ARG A 161 6.53 11.50 -13.76
N ILE A 162 5.28 11.10 -13.93
CA ILE A 162 4.88 9.69 -13.88
C ILE A 162 5.50 8.93 -15.06
N ILE A 163 5.39 9.45 -16.29
CA ILE A 163 5.99 8.82 -17.47
C ILE A 163 7.51 8.69 -17.32
N LYS A 164 8.17 9.71 -16.77
CA LYS A 164 9.60 9.62 -16.45
C LYS A 164 9.88 8.52 -15.44
N ARG A 165 9.12 8.45 -14.34
CA ARG A 165 9.26 7.41 -13.31
C ARG A 165 9.06 6.00 -13.88
N ILE A 166 8.11 5.83 -14.79
CA ILE A 166 7.89 4.56 -15.50
C ILE A 166 9.13 4.20 -16.32
N LYS A 167 9.69 5.13 -17.10
CA LYS A 167 10.93 4.89 -17.87
C LYS A 167 12.13 4.55 -16.98
N ASP A 168 12.26 5.22 -15.83
CA ASP A 168 13.34 4.95 -14.88
C ASP A 168 13.24 3.53 -14.28
N ASN A 169 12.01 3.01 -14.09
CA ASN A 169 11.76 1.67 -13.56
C ASN A 169 11.83 0.56 -14.63
N TYR A 170 11.64 0.88 -15.90
CA TYR A 170 11.68 -0.09 -17.00
C TYR A 170 12.76 0.29 -18.02
N THR A 171 13.93 -0.36 -17.92
CA THR A 171 15.15 0.04 -18.63
C THR A 171 15.12 -0.13 -20.16
N ASN A 172 14.06 -0.68 -20.76
CA ASN A 172 13.97 -0.99 -22.19
C ASN A 172 12.60 -0.68 -22.81
N ILE A 173 11.90 0.35 -22.33
CA ILE A 173 10.62 0.75 -22.94
C ILE A 173 10.77 1.99 -23.81
N THR A 174 10.06 2.00 -24.93
CA THR A 174 9.87 3.16 -25.79
C THR A 174 9.01 4.21 -25.09
N THR A 175 9.02 5.45 -25.62
CA THR A 175 8.10 6.49 -25.15
C THR A 175 6.64 6.06 -25.29
N ILE A 176 6.28 5.41 -26.40
CA ILE A 176 4.89 4.96 -26.63
C ILE A 176 4.46 3.94 -25.57
N GLU A 177 5.32 2.97 -25.23
CA GLU A 177 5.03 1.99 -24.18
C GLU A 177 4.94 2.63 -22.80
N ALA A 178 5.76 3.64 -22.51
CA ALA A 178 5.68 4.38 -21.25
C ALA A 178 4.34 5.14 -21.11
N HIS A 179 3.86 5.73 -22.21
CA HIS A 179 2.54 6.34 -22.26
C HIS A 179 1.42 5.29 -22.08
N GLY A 180 1.51 4.14 -22.75
CA GLY A 180 0.53 3.05 -22.58
C GLY A 180 0.49 2.52 -21.13
N LYS A 181 1.65 2.39 -20.48
CA LYS A 181 1.73 2.04 -19.04
C LYS A 181 1.12 3.12 -18.15
N TYR A 182 1.36 4.41 -18.44
CA TYR A 182 0.72 5.51 -17.73
C TYR A 182 -0.81 5.39 -17.81
N GLU A 183 -1.37 5.23 -19.02
CA GLU A 183 -2.82 5.10 -19.21
C GLU A 183 -3.38 3.89 -18.48
N PHE A 184 -2.68 2.75 -18.53
CA PHE A 184 -3.04 1.55 -17.78
C PHE A 184 -3.12 1.83 -16.28
N TYR A 185 -2.07 2.41 -15.68
CA TYR A 185 -2.04 2.67 -14.24
C TYR A 185 -3.13 3.63 -13.78
N ILE A 186 -3.41 4.68 -14.55
CA ILE A 186 -4.50 5.61 -14.21
C ILE A 186 -5.86 4.91 -14.30
N CYS A 187 -6.11 4.18 -15.39
CA CYS A 187 -7.38 3.45 -15.56
C CYS A 187 -7.57 2.37 -14.49
N ASP A 188 -6.52 1.67 -14.10
CA ASP A 188 -6.57 0.64 -13.07
C ASP A 188 -6.87 1.24 -11.68
N LEU A 189 -6.20 2.34 -11.33
CA LEU A 189 -6.51 3.13 -10.11
C LEU A 189 -7.95 3.65 -10.09
N ILE A 190 -8.48 4.09 -11.24
CA ILE A 190 -9.89 4.48 -11.37
C ILE A 190 -10.81 3.27 -11.18
N SER A 191 -10.50 2.13 -11.80
CA SER A 191 -11.31 0.90 -11.70
C SER A 191 -11.39 0.36 -10.27
N LYS A 192 -10.37 0.63 -9.45
CA LYS A 192 -10.29 0.28 -8.03
C LYS A 192 -10.88 1.34 -7.11
N SER A 193 -11.52 2.37 -7.68
CA SER A 193 -12.14 3.49 -6.94
C SER A 193 -11.15 4.30 -6.10
N LEU A 194 -9.86 4.32 -6.45
CA LEU A 194 -8.82 5.08 -5.75
C LEU A 194 -8.62 6.47 -6.35
N LEU A 195 -8.76 6.58 -7.66
CA LEU A 195 -8.82 7.85 -8.40
C LEU A 195 -10.17 7.99 -9.08
N ILE A 196 -10.51 9.22 -9.45
CA ILE A 196 -11.63 9.50 -10.33
C ILE A 196 -11.23 10.55 -11.35
N ASP A 197 -11.73 10.39 -12.58
CA ASP A 197 -11.66 11.40 -13.61
C ASP A 197 -12.91 12.28 -13.49
N GLN A 198 -12.75 13.59 -13.40
CA GLN A 198 -13.90 14.50 -13.34
C GLN A 198 -14.82 14.33 -14.57
N LYS A 199 -14.27 13.90 -15.72
CA LYS A 199 -15.06 13.56 -16.90
C LYS A 199 -16.06 12.43 -16.63
N SER A 200 -15.75 11.46 -15.78
CA SER A 200 -16.68 10.36 -15.46
C SER A 200 -17.80 10.75 -14.50
N ILE A 201 -17.80 12.00 -14.00
CA ILE A 201 -18.83 12.54 -13.08
C ILE A 201 -19.76 13.51 -13.81
N GLY A 202 -19.28 14.17 -14.87
CA GLY A 202 -20.02 15.18 -15.62
C GLY A 202 -20.89 14.58 -16.71
N ASN A 203 -22.22 14.74 -16.60
CA ASN A 203 -23.18 14.44 -17.67
C ASN A 203 -23.57 15.68 -18.48
N THR A 204 -22.82 16.78 -18.39
CA THR A 204 -23.15 18.03 -19.08
C THR A 204 -22.53 18.11 -20.48
N ILE A 205 -23.17 18.85 -21.38
CA ILE A 205 -22.73 19.01 -22.78
C ILE A 205 -21.29 19.55 -22.88
N GLN A 206 -20.84 20.32 -21.87
CA GLN A 206 -19.48 20.84 -21.76
C GLN A 206 -18.42 19.76 -21.42
N ASP A 207 -18.83 18.60 -20.88
CA ASP A 207 -17.93 17.52 -20.48
C ASP A 207 -17.66 16.51 -21.61
N LEU A 208 -18.52 16.48 -22.64
CA LEU A 208 -18.34 15.66 -23.84
C LEU A 208 -17.08 16.06 -24.64
N GLY A 209 -16.65 17.32 -24.54
CA GLY A 209 -15.45 17.85 -25.21
C GLY A 209 -14.15 17.71 -24.42
N ARG A 210 -14.18 17.26 -23.15
CA ARG A 210 -12.96 17.10 -22.35
C ARG A 210 -12.21 15.85 -22.76
N GLU A 211 -10.90 15.93 -22.92
CA GLU A 211 -10.04 14.76 -23.10
C GLU A 211 -10.07 13.90 -21.83
N GLY A 212 -10.14 12.58 -21.96
CA GLY A 212 -10.08 11.69 -20.79
C GLY A 212 -8.71 11.76 -20.11
N LEU A 213 -8.67 11.43 -18.82
CA LEU A 213 -7.46 11.42 -18.00
C LEU A 213 -6.78 12.79 -17.85
N THR A 214 -7.54 13.87 -18.03
CA THR A 214 -7.03 15.25 -17.95
C THR A 214 -7.46 16.01 -16.70
N SER A 215 -8.42 15.49 -15.93
CA SER A 215 -8.82 16.05 -14.64
C SER A 215 -9.00 14.92 -13.63
N LEU A 216 -7.94 14.62 -12.88
CA LEU A 216 -7.89 13.50 -11.95
C LEU A 216 -7.80 14.01 -10.52
N TYR A 217 -8.51 13.35 -9.61
CA TYR A 217 -8.34 13.55 -8.18
C TYR A 217 -8.55 12.25 -7.40
N ILE A 218 -8.03 12.21 -6.18
CA ILE A 218 -8.14 11.07 -5.27
C ILE A 218 -9.55 11.00 -4.65
N THR A 219 -10.11 9.80 -4.55
CA THR A 219 -11.39 9.56 -3.89
C THR A 219 -11.22 9.54 -2.37
N ASP A 220 -12.32 9.63 -1.60
CA ASP A 220 -12.26 9.43 -0.14
C ASP A 220 -11.75 8.03 0.21
N PHE A 221 -12.15 7.01 -0.55
CA PHE A 221 -11.64 5.64 -0.41
C PHE A 221 -10.12 5.55 -0.69
N GLY A 222 -9.64 6.29 -1.69
CA GLY A 222 -8.21 6.42 -1.98
C GLY A 222 -7.44 7.12 -0.86
N LYS A 223 -8.01 8.16 -0.25
CA LYS A 223 -7.43 8.84 0.92
C LYS A 223 -7.38 7.93 2.12
N GLU A 224 -8.46 7.20 2.39
CA GLU A 224 -8.52 6.23 3.47
C GLU A 224 -7.48 5.11 3.29
N PHE A 225 -7.33 4.60 2.06
CA PHE A 225 -6.25 3.67 1.70
C PHE A 225 -4.86 4.27 1.96
N LEU A 226 -4.61 5.52 1.56
CA LEU A 226 -3.33 6.17 1.82
C LEU A 226 -3.05 6.35 3.31
N ARG A 227 -4.06 6.69 4.13
CA ARG A 227 -3.92 6.77 5.59
C ARG A 227 -3.59 5.42 6.20
N PHE A 228 -4.24 4.35 5.74
CA PHE A 228 -3.96 3.00 6.20
C PHE A 228 -2.50 2.58 5.99
N ILE A 229 -1.89 2.96 4.87
CA ILE A 229 -0.52 2.55 4.51
C ILE A 229 0.59 3.53 4.94
N LYS A 230 0.25 4.65 5.58
CA LYS A 230 1.20 5.68 6.01
C LYS A 230 1.48 5.59 7.49
N ILE A 231 2.74 5.64 7.89
CA ILE A 231 3.11 5.87 9.29
C ILE A 231 2.79 7.33 9.63
N GLU A 232 2.01 7.53 10.69
CA GLU A 232 1.78 8.84 11.31
C GLU A 232 2.88 9.20 12.31
#